data_AF-H5TAK4-F1
#
_entry.id   AF-H5TAK4-F1
#
_cell.length_a   1.000
_cell.length_b   1.000
_cell.length_c   1.000
_cell.angle_alpha   90.00
_cell.angle_beta   90.00
_cell.angle_gamma   90.00
#
_symmetry.space_group_name_H-M   'P 1'
#
loop_
_entity.id
_entity.type
_entity.pdbx_description
1 polymer ?
#
loop_
_entity_poly.entity_id
_entity_poly.type
_entity_poly.pdbx_seq_one_letter_code
_entity_poly.pdbx_strand_id
1 'polypeptide(L)'
;MLSIINVAVGIIAKNNKVFAARRKPGLHLAGFWEFPGGKIEQSESPEQCLERELREEFGIETQVTHYIGENIHSYNDKTVRLIAYQVEYLSGDFQLRDHDQMQWVAIPELDSLVWAEADIPLISQFKSKVSLTRFYQKQASSYAQETTSVDLEPLYARFLQHLKPNAHILDLGCGSGRDSRYFLNHGFEITALDGSSELAKIAENLIKQKVLVALYQDMLFDNEFDAIWACASLLHCPEDQILSVLSRVNKALKKDGVFYASFKWGDGESCDALGRLFNNYNSEQLQALVNGIGGFKVIECWEETKPLRDTTQKWVNILVRKTGTKK
;
A
#
# COMPACT_ATOMS: atom_id res chain seq x y z
N MET A 1 -9.71 -29.50 -10.83
CA MET A 1 -9.37 -28.21 -10.19
C MET A 1 -10.66 -27.41 -10.18
N LEU A 2 -11.20 -27.04 -9.01
CA LEU A 2 -12.40 -26.18 -8.96
C LEU A 2 -12.05 -24.86 -9.64
N SER A 3 -12.90 -24.35 -10.53
CA SER A 3 -12.68 -23.08 -11.22
C SER A 3 -12.78 -21.93 -10.23
N ILE A 4 -11.74 -21.10 -10.13
CA ILE A 4 -11.78 -19.87 -9.32
C ILE A 4 -12.61 -18.83 -10.06
N ILE A 5 -13.59 -18.26 -9.36
CA ILE A 5 -14.42 -17.16 -9.88
C ILE A 5 -13.78 -15.84 -9.46
N ASN A 6 -13.39 -15.01 -10.41
CA ASN A 6 -12.89 -13.66 -10.10
C ASN A 6 -14.06 -12.68 -9.99
N VAL A 7 -14.05 -11.88 -8.94
CA VAL A 7 -15.07 -10.88 -8.61
C VAL A 7 -14.36 -9.55 -8.35
N ALA A 8 -14.79 -8.48 -9.00
CA ALA A 8 -14.32 -7.14 -8.71
C ALA A 8 -15.25 -6.50 -7.67
N VAL A 9 -14.67 -5.83 -6.67
CA VAL A 9 -15.40 -5.28 -5.53
C VAL A 9 -15.07 -3.79 -5.36
N GLY A 10 -16.10 -2.96 -5.26
CA GLY A 10 -16.00 -1.51 -5.20
C GLY A 10 -16.20 -0.97 -3.78
N ILE A 11 -15.16 -0.41 -3.18
CA ILE A 11 -15.25 0.29 -1.90
C ILE A 11 -15.51 1.77 -2.18
N ILE A 12 -16.79 2.14 -2.17
CA ILE A 12 -17.22 3.52 -2.42
C ILE A 12 -17.12 4.30 -1.11
N ALA A 13 -16.18 5.25 -1.04
CA ALA A 13 -15.93 6.06 0.16
C ALA A 13 -16.28 7.54 -0.08
N LYS A 14 -17.08 8.12 0.83
CA LYS A 14 -17.47 9.54 0.80
C LYS A 14 -17.62 10.08 2.22
N ASN A 15 -17.06 11.26 2.50
CA ASN A 15 -17.19 11.93 3.80
C ASN A 15 -16.84 11.06 5.02
N ASN A 16 -15.74 10.28 4.95
CA ASN A 16 -15.33 9.29 5.97
C ASN A 16 -16.36 8.18 6.25
N LYS A 17 -17.28 7.95 5.31
CA LYS A 17 -18.20 6.82 5.33
C LYS A 17 -17.94 5.94 4.11
N VAL A 18 -18.28 4.67 4.24
CA VAL A 18 -18.21 3.69 3.16
C VAL A 18 -19.62 3.18 2.89
N PHE A 19 -19.92 3.00 1.61
CA PHE A 19 -21.17 2.40 1.19
C PHE A 19 -21.13 0.88 1.42
N ALA A 20 -22.17 0.36 2.06
CA ALA A 20 -22.42 -1.07 2.23
C ALA A 20 -23.85 -1.38 1.81
N ALA A 21 -24.05 -2.55 1.20
CA ALA A 21 -25.38 -3.03 0.81
C ALA A 21 -25.67 -4.39 1.46
N ARG A 22 -26.93 -4.63 1.83
CA ARG A 22 -27.35 -5.87 2.47
C ARG A 22 -28.12 -6.74 1.50
N ARG A 23 -27.71 -8.01 1.37
CA ARG A 23 -28.34 -8.95 0.44
C ARG A 23 -29.79 -9.23 0.80
N LYS A 24 -30.69 -9.13 -0.18
CA LYS A 24 -32.13 -9.38 0.02
C LYS A 24 -32.42 -10.84 0.41
N PRO A 25 -33.54 -11.11 1.09
CA PRO A 25 -34.00 -12.46 1.38
C PRO A 25 -34.09 -13.33 0.11
N GLY A 26 -33.71 -14.61 0.23
CA GLY A 26 -33.75 -15.57 -0.87
C GLY A 26 -32.48 -15.64 -1.73
N LEU A 27 -31.49 -14.78 -1.50
CA LEU A 27 -30.15 -14.89 -2.08
C LEU A 27 -29.18 -15.67 -1.17
N HIS A 28 -28.07 -16.16 -1.75
CA HIS A 28 -26.98 -16.75 -0.97
C HIS A 28 -26.39 -15.72 0.00
N LEU A 29 -26.26 -16.06 1.28
CA LEU A 29 -25.89 -15.13 2.37
C LEU A 29 -26.89 -13.96 2.56
N ALA A 30 -28.19 -14.20 2.38
CA ALA A 30 -29.22 -13.20 2.68
C ALA A 30 -29.07 -12.61 4.09
N GLY A 31 -29.25 -11.29 4.21
CA GLY A 31 -29.10 -10.55 5.48
C GLY A 31 -27.66 -10.15 5.82
N PHE A 32 -26.65 -10.67 5.11
CA PHE A 32 -25.27 -10.22 5.25
C PHE A 32 -25.02 -8.94 4.45
N TRP A 33 -24.11 -8.12 4.95
CA TRP A 33 -23.60 -6.92 4.29
C TRP A 33 -22.41 -7.25 3.41
N GLU A 34 -22.27 -6.53 2.31
CA GLU A 34 -21.15 -6.68 1.37
C GLU A 34 -20.79 -5.33 0.73
N PHE A 35 -19.58 -5.29 0.19
CA PHE A 35 -19.22 -4.25 -0.74
C PHE A 35 -19.86 -4.55 -2.10
N PRO A 36 -20.34 -3.52 -2.81
CA PRO A 36 -20.96 -3.71 -4.11
C PRO A 36 -19.93 -4.16 -5.16
N GLY A 37 -20.36 -4.97 -6.13
CA GLY A 37 -19.47 -5.52 -7.14
C GLY A 37 -20.00 -6.82 -7.71
N GLY A 38 -19.26 -7.41 -8.65
CA GLY A 38 -19.76 -8.55 -9.39
C GLY A 38 -18.68 -9.34 -10.07
N LYS A 39 -19.13 -10.37 -10.80
CA LYS A 39 -18.23 -11.32 -11.45
C LYS A 39 -17.58 -10.67 -12.66
N ILE A 40 -16.26 -10.86 -12.78
CA ILE A 40 -15.50 -10.44 -13.96
C ILE A 40 -15.83 -11.37 -15.13
N GLU A 41 -16.39 -10.81 -16.20
CA GLU A 41 -16.70 -11.48 -17.47
C GLU A 41 -15.46 -11.71 -18.35
N GLN A 42 -15.62 -12.51 -19.41
CA GLN A 42 -14.52 -12.76 -20.34
C GLN A 42 -14.22 -11.49 -21.15
N SER A 43 -12.98 -11.02 -21.04
CA SER A 43 -12.41 -9.86 -21.76
C SER A 43 -12.66 -8.48 -21.15
N GLU A 44 -13.24 -8.39 -19.94
CA GLU A 44 -13.31 -7.13 -19.20
C GLU A 44 -12.17 -7.02 -18.16
N SER A 45 -11.70 -5.79 -17.92
CA SER A 45 -10.84 -5.50 -16.78
C SER A 45 -11.65 -5.40 -15.49
N PRO A 46 -11.03 -5.55 -14.30
CA PRO A 46 -11.74 -5.34 -13.03
C PRO A 46 -12.41 -3.96 -12.92
N GLU A 47 -11.80 -2.93 -13.52
CA GLU A 47 -12.34 -1.58 -13.56
C GLU A 47 -13.60 -1.49 -14.42
N GLN A 48 -13.57 -2.08 -15.62
CA GLN A 48 -14.74 -2.15 -16.51
C GLN A 48 -15.88 -2.95 -15.88
N CYS A 49 -15.55 -4.05 -15.18
CA CYS A 49 -16.50 -4.83 -14.40
C CYS A 49 -17.19 -3.97 -13.34
N LEU A 50 -16.43 -3.22 -12.54
CA LEU A 50 -17.00 -2.36 -11.49
C LEU A 50 -17.89 -1.25 -12.05
N GLU A 51 -17.47 -0.58 -13.13
CA GLU A 51 -18.30 0.45 -13.75
C GLU A 51 -19.64 -0.12 -14.25
N ARG A 52 -19.64 -1.32 -14.84
CA ARG A 52 -20.84 -2.02 -15.31
C ARG A 52 -21.72 -2.45 -14.14
N GLU A 53 -21.18 -3.19 -13.19
CA GLU A 53 -21.91 -3.74 -12.04
C GLU A 53 -22.52 -2.64 -11.17
N LEU A 54 -21.77 -1.57 -10.85
CA LEU A 54 -22.29 -0.47 -10.03
C LEU A 54 -23.39 0.33 -10.74
N ARG A 55 -23.31 0.45 -12.06
CA ARG A 55 -24.40 1.04 -12.86
C ARG A 55 -25.63 0.13 -12.90
N GLU A 56 -25.43 -1.16 -13.07
CA GLU A 56 -26.51 -2.14 -13.18
C GLU A 56 -27.22 -2.38 -11.84
N GLU A 57 -26.47 -2.60 -10.76
CA GLU A 57 -27.04 -2.91 -9.45
C GLU A 57 -27.56 -1.66 -8.73
N PHE A 58 -26.84 -0.54 -8.85
CA PHE A 58 -27.09 0.66 -8.05
C PHE A 58 -27.47 1.91 -8.84
N GLY A 59 -27.41 1.90 -10.17
CA GLY A 59 -27.79 3.06 -10.99
C GLY A 59 -26.82 4.25 -10.90
N ILE A 60 -25.58 4.02 -10.47
CA ILE A 60 -24.57 5.06 -10.24
C ILE A 60 -23.43 5.01 -11.25
N GLU A 61 -22.91 6.18 -11.57
CA GLU A 61 -21.68 6.36 -12.33
C GLU A 61 -20.50 6.50 -11.37
N THR A 62 -19.44 5.76 -11.64
CA THR A 62 -18.28 5.71 -10.75
C THR A 62 -16.97 5.65 -11.53
N GLN A 63 -15.88 5.92 -10.83
CA GLN A 63 -14.53 5.79 -11.36
C GLN A 63 -13.66 5.00 -10.38
N VAL A 64 -12.98 3.96 -10.87
CA VAL A 64 -11.97 3.25 -10.08
C VAL A 64 -10.76 4.15 -9.88
N THR A 65 -10.29 4.24 -8.63
CA THR A 65 -9.17 5.11 -8.26
C THR A 65 -7.93 4.32 -7.84
N HIS A 66 -8.04 3.41 -6.87
CA HIS A 66 -6.89 2.73 -6.27
C HIS A 66 -7.20 1.26 -6.00
N TYR A 67 -6.20 0.41 -6.11
CA TYR A 67 -6.31 -0.98 -5.66
C TYR A 67 -6.23 -1.04 -4.13
N ILE A 68 -7.20 -1.72 -3.50
CA ILE A 68 -7.23 -1.89 -2.05
C ILE A 68 -6.60 -3.20 -1.64
N GLY A 69 -6.90 -4.30 -2.32
CA GLY A 69 -6.51 -5.62 -1.86
C GLY A 69 -7.26 -6.74 -2.53
N GLU A 70 -6.94 -7.97 -2.18
CA GLU A 70 -7.68 -9.13 -2.64
C GLU A 70 -7.84 -10.17 -1.54
N ASN A 71 -8.83 -11.03 -1.70
CA ASN A 71 -9.07 -12.16 -0.83
C ASN A 71 -9.54 -13.36 -1.65
N ILE A 72 -8.94 -14.53 -1.41
CA ILE A 72 -9.40 -15.80 -1.98
C ILE A 72 -10.15 -16.55 -0.88
N HIS A 73 -11.46 -16.71 -1.07
CA HIS A 73 -12.32 -17.38 -0.12
C HIS A 73 -12.95 -18.63 -0.76
N SER A 74 -12.91 -19.76 -0.05
CA SER A 74 -13.48 -21.02 -0.52
C SER A 74 -14.74 -21.36 0.25
N TYR A 75 -15.84 -21.47 -0.48
CA TYR A 75 -17.09 -22.06 -0.01
C TYR A 75 -17.10 -23.57 -0.33
N ASN A 76 -18.10 -24.29 0.20
CA ASN A 76 -18.21 -25.75 0.01
C ASN A 76 -18.27 -26.18 -1.47
N ASP A 77 -18.81 -25.35 -2.35
CA ASP A 77 -19.07 -25.64 -3.77
C ASP A 77 -18.23 -24.83 -4.76
N LYS A 78 -17.58 -23.75 -4.32
CA LYS A 78 -16.85 -22.82 -5.19
C LYS A 78 -15.76 -22.04 -4.45
N THR A 79 -14.74 -21.61 -5.19
CA THR A 79 -13.72 -20.67 -4.71
C THR A 79 -13.88 -19.34 -5.44
N VAL A 80 -13.90 -18.25 -4.68
CA VAL A 80 -14.04 -16.88 -5.20
C VAL A 80 -12.79 -16.08 -4.85
N ARG A 81 -12.25 -15.34 -5.82
CA ARG A 81 -11.19 -14.35 -5.63
C ARG A 81 -11.80 -12.95 -5.77
N LEU A 82 -11.91 -12.24 -4.66
CA LEU A 82 -12.41 -10.87 -4.62
C LEU A 82 -11.22 -9.94 -4.82
N ILE A 83 -11.33 -9.01 -5.76
CA ILE A 83 -10.32 -8.00 -6.07
C ILE A 83 -10.95 -6.64 -5.77
N ALA A 84 -10.52 -6.01 -4.68
CA ALA A 84 -11.12 -4.80 -4.16
C ALA A 84 -10.41 -3.55 -4.66
N TYR A 85 -11.20 -2.57 -5.08
CA TYR A 85 -10.75 -1.26 -5.51
C TYR A 85 -11.52 -0.17 -4.77
N GLN A 86 -10.86 0.95 -4.50
CA GLN A 86 -11.53 2.16 -4.06
C GLN A 86 -12.15 2.85 -5.25
N VAL A 87 -13.42 3.24 -5.09
CA VAL A 87 -14.24 3.78 -6.17
C VAL A 87 -14.75 5.16 -5.77
N GLU A 88 -14.60 6.12 -6.68
CA GLU A 88 -15.18 7.45 -6.55
C GLU A 88 -16.58 7.47 -7.15
N TYR A 89 -17.55 7.99 -6.39
CA TYR A 89 -18.90 8.25 -6.89
C TYR A 89 -18.91 9.56 -7.70
N LEU A 90 -19.36 9.48 -8.96
CA LEU A 90 -19.44 10.64 -9.85
C LEU A 90 -20.86 11.20 -9.92
N SER A 91 -21.87 10.36 -10.20
CA SER A 91 -23.26 10.79 -10.36
C SER A 91 -24.26 9.62 -10.29
N GLY A 92 -25.56 9.91 -10.43
CA GLY A 92 -26.63 8.91 -10.42
C GLY A 92 -27.31 8.78 -9.04
N ASP A 93 -28.54 8.27 -9.03
CA ASP A 93 -29.31 8.04 -7.82
C ASP A 93 -29.24 6.57 -7.44
N PHE A 94 -28.90 6.26 -6.19
CA PHE A 94 -28.81 4.90 -5.70
C PHE A 94 -30.17 4.19 -5.78
N GLN A 95 -30.21 3.09 -6.53
CA GLN A 95 -31.35 2.18 -6.62
C GLN A 95 -30.93 0.81 -6.06
N LEU A 96 -31.83 0.07 -5.42
CA LEU A 96 -31.52 -1.27 -4.92
C LEU A 96 -32.26 -2.31 -5.76
N ARG A 97 -31.52 -3.19 -6.43
CA ARG A 97 -32.07 -4.30 -7.22
C ARG A 97 -31.93 -5.65 -6.52
N ASP A 98 -30.72 -5.98 -6.11
CA ASP A 98 -30.38 -7.24 -5.44
C ASP A 98 -30.19 -7.14 -3.93
N HIS A 99 -30.27 -5.92 -3.42
CA HIS A 99 -30.11 -5.59 -2.01
C HIS A 99 -31.44 -5.09 -1.44
N ASP A 100 -31.68 -5.34 -0.16
CA ASP A 100 -32.89 -4.87 0.53
C ASP A 100 -32.63 -3.63 1.41
N GLN A 101 -31.36 -3.35 1.72
CA GLN A 101 -30.90 -2.19 2.45
C GLN A 101 -29.56 -1.68 1.92
N MET A 102 -29.35 -0.39 2.08
CA MET A 102 -28.05 0.26 1.91
C MET A 102 -27.75 1.17 3.08
N GLN A 103 -26.47 1.32 3.40
CA GLN A 103 -26.02 2.19 4.47
C GLN A 103 -24.69 2.85 4.13
N TRP A 104 -24.56 4.12 4.51
CA TRP A 104 -23.28 4.80 4.60
C TRP A 104 -22.75 4.68 6.03
N VAL A 105 -21.73 3.84 6.21
CA VAL A 105 -21.21 3.42 7.51
C VAL A 105 -19.92 4.19 7.80
N ALA A 106 -19.77 4.76 9.01
CA ALA A 106 -18.49 5.37 9.36
C ALA A 106 -17.38 4.31 9.39
N ILE A 107 -16.16 4.66 8.96
CA ILE A 107 -15.05 3.69 8.91
C ILE A 107 -14.82 2.92 10.23
N PRO A 108 -14.88 3.57 11.43
CA PRO A 108 -14.75 2.85 12.69
C PRO A 108 -15.92 1.92 13.02
N GLU A 109 -17.08 2.12 12.40
CA GLU A 109 -18.31 1.35 12.63
C GLU A 109 -18.46 0.18 11.65
N LEU A 110 -17.53 0.01 10.70
CA LEU A 110 -17.61 -1.09 9.73
C LEU A 110 -17.67 -2.46 10.43
N ASP A 111 -16.95 -2.64 11.53
CA ASP A 111 -16.94 -3.91 12.28
C ASP A 111 -18.26 -4.20 13.00
N SER A 112 -19.21 -3.24 13.03
CA SER A 112 -20.52 -3.42 13.67
C SER A 112 -21.55 -4.13 12.79
N LEU A 113 -21.30 -4.23 11.48
CA LEU A 113 -22.18 -4.94 10.55
C LEU A 113 -21.83 -6.43 10.46
N VAL A 114 -22.82 -7.25 10.12
CA VAL A 114 -22.63 -8.69 9.84
C VAL A 114 -22.24 -8.84 8.37
N TRP A 115 -20.94 -8.85 8.08
CA TRP A 115 -20.41 -8.92 6.73
C TRP A 115 -20.31 -10.33 6.18
N ALA A 116 -20.48 -10.47 4.86
CA ALA A 116 -20.11 -11.69 4.15
C ALA A 116 -18.63 -12.01 4.44
N GLU A 117 -18.35 -13.29 4.73
CA GLU A 117 -17.02 -13.69 5.22
C GLU A 117 -15.87 -13.36 4.25
N ALA A 118 -16.16 -13.32 2.96
CA ALA A 118 -15.20 -12.98 1.93
C ALA A 118 -14.79 -11.49 1.94
N ASP A 119 -15.64 -10.61 2.45
CA ASP A 119 -15.43 -9.15 2.50
C ASP A 119 -14.63 -8.73 3.75
N ILE A 120 -14.69 -9.50 4.84
CA ILE A 120 -14.07 -9.16 6.12
C ILE A 120 -12.57 -8.82 5.98
N PRO A 121 -11.74 -9.62 5.26
CA PRO A 121 -10.34 -9.27 5.05
C PRO A 121 -10.13 -7.95 4.29
N LEU A 122 -11.04 -7.63 3.36
CA LEU A 122 -10.97 -6.40 2.57
C LEU A 122 -11.27 -5.16 3.41
N ILE A 123 -12.15 -5.27 4.41
CA ILE A 123 -12.43 -4.19 5.38
C ILE A 123 -11.17 -3.84 6.16
N SER A 124 -10.46 -4.85 6.68
CA SER A 124 -9.21 -4.64 7.42
C SER A 124 -8.15 -3.97 6.54
N GLN A 125 -7.98 -4.45 5.31
CA GLN A 125 -7.06 -3.87 4.32
C GLN A 125 -7.41 -2.41 4.00
N PHE A 126 -8.70 -2.11 3.80
CA PHE A 126 -9.17 -0.74 3.55
C PHE A 126 -8.93 0.18 4.75
N LYS A 127 -9.30 -0.24 5.96
CA LYS A 127 -9.13 0.55 7.19
C LYS A 127 -7.65 0.88 7.44
N SER A 128 -6.76 -0.08 7.23
CA SER A 128 -5.31 0.13 7.33
C SER A 128 -4.83 1.21 6.36
N LYS A 129 -5.18 1.10 5.07
CA LYS A 129 -4.80 2.08 4.04
C LYS A 129 -5.33 3.49 4.33
N VAL A 130 -6.61 3.63 4.67
CA VAL A 130 -7.20 4.96 4.93
C VAL A 130 -6.66 5.58 6.22
N SER A 131 -6.50 4.79 7.29
CA SER A 131 -5.94 5.28 8.56
C SER A 131 -4.55 5.87 8.37
N LEU A 132 -3.68 5.15 7.65
CA LEU A 132 -2.32 5.58 7.37
C LEU A 132 -2.25 6.87 6.56
N THR A 133 -2.96 6.91 5.42
CA THR A 133 -2.98 8.06 4.53
C THR A 133 -3.55 9.29 5.23
N ARG A 134 -4.66 9.13 5.97
CA ARG A 134 -5.29 10.22 6.73
C ARG A 134 -4.39 10.72 7.86
N PHE A 135 -3.68 9.83 8.55
CA PHE A 135 -2.74 10.21 9.60
C PHE A 135 -1.67 11.15 9.04
N TYR A 136 -0.99 10.73 7.98
CA TYR A 136 0.11 11.53 7.41
C TYR A 136 -0.37 12.77 6.67
N GLN A 137 -1.58 12.78 6.11
CA GLN A 137 -2.18 14.01 5.58
C GLN A 137 -2.46 15.02 6.70
N LYS A 138 -3.06 14.58 7.81
CA LYS A 138 -3.40 15.46 8.94
C LYS A 138 -2.16 15.95 9.70
N GLN A 139 -1.17 15.06 9.89
CA GLN A 139 0.02 15.33 10.68
C GLN A 139 1.21 15.80 9.82
N ALA A 140 1.03 16.04 8.52
CA ALA A 140 2.10 16.30 7.56
C ALA A 140 3.12 17.34 8.06
N SER A 141 2.64 18.50 8.53
CA SER A 141 3.48 19.58 9.03
C SER A 141 4.29 19.20 10.29
N SER A 142 3.65 18.55 11.25
CA SER A 142 4.30 18.10 12.49
C SER A 142 5.33 17.00 12.21
N TYR A 143 4.99 16.05 11.35
CA TYR A 143 5.91 15.00 10.90
C TYR A 143 7.12 15.58 10.15
N ALA A 144 6.90 16.54 9.24
CA ALA A 144 7.98 17.19 8.51
C ALA A 144 8.94 17.93 9.46
N GLN A 145 8.42 18.63 10.47
CA GLN A 145 9.24 19.30 11.48
C GLN A 145 10.06 18.31 12.31
N GLU A 146 9.43 17.23 12.80
CA GLU A 146 10.10 16.21 13.62
C GLU A 146 11.20 15.45 12.86
N THR A 147 11.02 15.23 11.56
CA THR A 147 11.94 14.39 10.76
C THR A 147 13.14 15.15 10.20
N THR A 148 13.05 16.47 10.05
CA THR A 148 14.07 17.30 9.39
C THR A 148 15.44 17.22 10.07
N SER A 149 15.48 17.12 11.40
CA SER A 149 16.72 17.13 12.19
C SER A 149 17.30 15.76 12.51
N VAL A 150 16.70 14.67 12.01
CA VAL A 150 17.20 13.32 12.27
C VAL A 150 18.47 13.07 11.47
N ASP A 151 19.56 12.75 12.16
CA ASP A 151 20.82 12.39 11.51
C ASP A 151 20.75 10.96 10.92
N LEU A 152 20.81 10.89 9.60
CA LEU A 152 20.87 9.64 8.83
C LEU A 152 22.19 9.49 8.06
N GLU A 153 23.19 10.33 8.30
CA GLU A 153 24.46 10.31 7.58
C GLU A 153 25.10 8.90 7.52
N PRO A 154 25.12 8.11 8.61
CA PRO A 154 25.68 6.76 8.54
C PRO A 154 24.91 5.83 7.58
N LEU A 155 23.60 6.02 7.42
CA LEU A 155 22.80 5.22 6.50
C LEU A 155 23.01 5.67 5.05
N TYR A 156 23.10 6.99 4.81
CA TYR A 156 23.42 7.52 3.49
C TYR A 156 24.79 7.03 3.02
N ALA A 157 25.83 7.13 3.84
CA ALA A 157 27.17 6.67 3.51
C ALA A 157 27.20 5.18 3.10
N ARG A 158 26.49 4.33 3.88
CA ARG A 158 26.36 2.88 3.59
C ARG A 158 25.67 2.60 2.26
N PHE A 159 24.69 3.41 1.87
CA PHE A 159 23.96 3.24 0.62
C PHE A 159 24.74 3.80 -0.58
N LEU A 160 25.26 5.02 -0.46
CA LEU A 160 25.90 5.75 -1.54
C LEU A 160 27.22 5.10 -2.02
N GLN A 161 27.95 4.39 -1.15
CA GLN A 161 29.16 3.65 -1.56
C GLN A 161 28.91 2.57 -2.62
N HIS A 162 27.66 2.19 -2.86
CA HIS A 162 27.29 1.21 -3.88
C HIS A 162 26.74 1.83 -5.17
N LEU A 163 26.66 3.16 -5.24
CA LEU A 163 26.08 3.87 -6.38
C LEU A 163 27.15 4.52 -7.24
N LYS A 164 26.91 4.53 -8.55
CA LYS A 164 27.68 5.34 -9.49
C LYS A 164 27.33 6.82 -9.33
N PRO A 165 28.23 7.75 -9.69
CA PRO A 165 27.88 9.16 -9.79
C PRO A 165 26.64 9.36 -10.68
N ASN A 166 25.78 10.30 -10.30
CA ASN A 166 24.53 10.63 -11.01
C ASN A 166 23.57 9.43 -11.18
N ALA A 167 23.63 8.41 -10.30
CA ALA A 167 22.64 7.32 -10.30
C ALA A 167 21.21 7.88 -10.13
N HIS A 168 20.25 7.26 -10.82
CA HIS A 168 18.84 7.58 -10.65
C HIS A 168 18.24 6.79 -9.48
N ILE A 169 17.81 7.50 -8.43
CA ILE A 169 17.30 6.93 -7.19
C ILE A 169 15.79 7.19 -7.09
N LEU A 170 15.02 6.16 -6.79
CA LEU A 170 13.64 6.30 -6.32
C LEU A 170 13.64 6.44 -4.79
N ASP A 171 13.15 7.57 -4.27
CA ASP A 171 12.82 7.75 -2.86
C ASP A 171 11.37 7.29 -2.62
N LEU A 172 11.22 6.03 -2.16
CA LEU A 172 9.96 5.30 -2.05
C LEU A 172 9.31 5.54 -0.69
N GLY A 173 8.33 6.42 -0.64
CA GLY A 173 7.78 6.98 0.59
C GLY A 173 8.64 8.13 1.12
N CYS A 174 8.88 9.13 0.27
CA CYS A 174 9.85 10.20 0.53
C CYS A 174 9.48 11.13 1.70
N GLY A 175 8.24 11.05 2.20
CA GLY A 175 7.73 11.86 3.29
C GLY A 175 7.89 13.36 3.01
N SER A 176 8.56 14.08 3.91
CA SER A 176 8.83 15.52 3.78
C SER A 176 9.93 15.87 2.76
N GLY A 177 10.55 14.87 2.11
CA GLY A 177 11.59 15.05 1.10
C GLY A 177 12.99 15.27 1.66
N ARG A 178 13.22 14.95 2.95
CA ARG A 178 14.54 15.07 3.60
C ARG A 178 15.62 14.28 2.85
N ASP A 179 15.35 13.01 2.59
CA ASP A 179 16.33 12.08 2.00
C ASP A 179 16.54 12.43 0.52
N SER A 180 15.45 12.64 -0.22
CA SER A 180 15.45 13.23 -1.56
C SER A 180 16.32 14.50 -1.66
N ARG A 181 16.19 15.45 -0.73
CA ARG A 181 17.01 16.67 -0.72
C ARG A 181 18.49 16.34 -0.56
N TYR A 182 18.82 15.46 0.38
CA TYR A 182 20.19 15.05 0.62
C TYR A 182 20.80 14.48 -0.65
N PHE A 183 20.12 13.53 -1.31
CA PHE A 183 20.64 12.91 -2.54
C PHE A 183 20.76 13.90 -3.72
N LEU A 184 19.80 14.82 -3.90
CA LEU A 184 19.90 15.89 -4.90
C LEU A 184 21.13 16.77 -4.67
N ASN A 185 21.41 17.14 -3.42
CA ASN A 185 22.58 17.95 -3.06
C ASN A 185 23.91 17.20 -3.31
N HIS A 186 23.89 15.87 -3.41
CA HIS A 186 25.04 15.03 -3.75
C HIS A 186 25.10 14.64 -5.24
N GLY A 187 24.28 15.28 -6.09
CA GLY A 187 24.35 15.14 -7.55
C GLY A 187 23.62 13.91 -8.12
N PHE A 188 22.77 13.25 -7.33
CA PHE A 188 21.94 12.15 -7.81
C PHE A 188 20.68 12.66 -8.51
N GLU A 189 20.17 11.90 -9.48
CA GLU A 189 18.85 12.12 -10.06
C GLU A 189 17.81 11.46 -9.16
N ILE A 190 16.73 12.16 -8.80
CA ILE A 190 15.74 11.66 -7.84
C ILE A 190 14.33 11.68 -8.42
N THR A 191 13.71 10.51 -8.46
CA THR A 191 12.24 10.40 -8.49
C THR A 191 11.75 10.22 -7.07
N ALA A 192 10.88 11.11 -6.59
CA ALA A 192 10.29 11.03 -5.25
C ALA A 192 8.84 10.58 -5.35
N LEU A 193 8.42 9.67 -4.47
CA LEU A 193 7.05 9.15 -4.41
C LEU A 193 6.56 9.09 -2.96
N ASP A 194 5.35 9.57 -2.70
CA ASP A 194 4.69 9.43 -1.40
C ASP A 194 3.19 9.20 -1.54
N GLY A 195 2.60 8.42 -0.62
CA GLY A 195 1.15 8.17 -0.61
C GLY A 195 0.33 9.36 -0.09
N SER A 196 0.95 10.29 0.65
CA SER A 196 0.29 11.47 1.20
C SER A 196 0.50 12.69 0.28
N SER A 197 -0.59 13.18 -0.30
CA SER A 197 -0.59 14.42 -1.09
C SER A 197 -0.09 15.64 -0.31
N GLU A 198 -0.31 15.71 1.00
CA GLU A 198 0.17 16.82 1.82
C GLU A 198 1.68 16.73 2.12
N LEU A 199 2.21 15.52 2.36
CA LEU A 199 3.67 15.33 2.47
C LEU A 199 4.35 15.57 1.13
N ALA A 200 3.77 15.09 0.04
CA ALA A 200 4.24 15.36 -1.31
C ALA A 200 4.38 16.87 -1.56
N LYS A 201 3.35 17.68 -1.27
CA LYS A 201 3.42 19.16 -1.40
C LYS A 201 4.54 19.78 -0.54
N ILE A 202 4.78 19.26 0.67
CA ILE A 202 5.88 19.73 1.51
C ILE A 202 7.23 19.37 0.86
N ALA A 203 7.39 18.13 0.40
CA ALA A 203 8.56 17.64 -0.30
C ALA A 203 8.82 18.44 -1.58
N GLU A 204 7.91 18.45 -2.57
CA GLU A 204 7.43 19.66 -3.26
C GLU A 204 8.29 20.92 -3.13
N ASN A 205 7.87 21.69 -2.14
CA ASN A 205 8.43 22.98 -1.81
C ASN A 205 9.86 22.90 -1.31
N LEU A 206 10.24 21.81 -0.63
CA LEU A 206 11.61 21.56 -0.26
C LEU A 206 12.42 21.31 -1.55
N ILE A 207 12.31 20.14 -2.17
CA ILE A 207 13.20 19.66 -3.22
C ILE A 207 13.10 20.40 -4.57
N LYS A 208 12.09 21.26 -4.77
CA LYS A 208 11.87 22.05 -6.00
C LYS A 208 11.68 21.19 -7.26
N GLN A 209 11.13 19.99 -7.09
CA GLN A 209 10.75 19.08 -8.16
C GLN A 209 9.46 18.34 -7.77
N LYS A 210 8.69 17.90 -8.76
CA LYS A 210 7.41 17.20 -8.56
C LYS A 210 7.61 15.88 -7.79
N VAL A 211 6.64 15.56 -6.93
CA VAL A 211 6.57 14.29 -6.18
C VAL A 211 5.38 13.51 -6.71
N LEU A 212 5.59 12.23 -6.99
CA LEU A 212 4.52 11.34 -7.42
C LEU A 212 3.64 10.99 -6.22
N VAL A 213 2.37 11.35 -6.30
CA VAL A 213 1.38 10.99 -5.29
C VAL A 213 0.80 9.62 -5.65
N ALA A 214 1.34 8.57 -5.04
CA ALA A 214 0.91 7.20 -5.30
C ALA A 214 1.29 6.31 -4.10
N LEU A 215 0.54 5.22 -3.90
CA LEU A 215 0.95 4.17 -2.98
C LEU A 215 2.03 3.28 -3.63
N TYR A 216 2.95 2.74 -2.83
CA TYR A 216 3.96 1.81 -3.33
C TYR A 216 3.35 0.49 -3.86
N GLN A 217 2.12 0.15 -3.47
CA GLN A 217 1.36 -0.95 -4.07
C GLN A 217 0.99 -0.71 -5.53
N ASP A 218 0.81 0.55 -5.91
CA ASP A 218 0.32 0.97 -7.22
C ASP A 218 1.46 1.33 -8.18
N MET A 219 2.72 1.15 -7.77
CA MET A 219 3.86 1.45 -8.64
C MET A 219 3.96 0.47 -9.81
N LEU A 220 4.22 1.04 -11.00
CA LEU A 220 4.29 0.32 -12.27
C LEU A 220 5.63 0.50 -13.01
N PHE A 221 6.66 0.97 -12.31
CA PHE A 221 7.99 1.18 -12.89
C PHE A 221 8.64 -0.14 -13.36
N ASP A 222 9.42 -0.05 -14.43
CA ASP A 222 10.10 -1.22 -15.02
C ASP A 222 11.52 -0.88 -15.50
N ASN A 223 12.52 -1.40 -14.78
CA ASN A 223 13.93 -1.26 -15.13
C ASN A 223 14.38 0.22 -15.26
N GLU A 224 13.94 1.08 -14.36
CA GLU A 224 14.12 2.55 -14.42
C GLU A 224 15.18 3.09 -13.47
N PHE A 225 15.33 2.50 -12.28
CA PHE A 225 16.16 3.08 -11.22
C PHE A 225 17.46 2.31 -11.02
N ASP A 226 18.56 3.06 -10.86
CA ASP A 226 19.85 2.49 -10.45
C ASP A 226 19.82 2.13 -8.95
N ALA A 227 18.99 2.82 -8.17
CA ALA A 227 18.76 2.48 -6.78
C ALA A 227 17.36 2.83 -6.28
N ILE A 228 16.91 2.15 -5.23
CA ILE A 228 15.67 2.46 -4.51
C ILE A 228 16.00 2.65 -3.04
N TRP A 229 15.53 3.75 -2.46
CA TRP A 229 15.66 4.09 -1.05
C TRP A 229 14.29 4.08 -0.39
N ALA A 230 14.10 3.24 0.63
CA ALA A 230 12.84 3.11 1.38
C ALA A 230 13.08 3.20 2.89
N CYS A 231 13.50 4.37 3.37
CA CYS A 231 13.79 4.59 4.78
C CYS A 231 12.51 4.78 5.58
N ALA A 232 12.22 3.84 6.49
CA ALA A 232 11.10 3.89 7.41
C ALA A 232 9.71 4.07 6.73
N SER A 233 9.56 3.64 5.49
CA SER A 233 8.34 3.81 4.69
C SER A 233 7.57 2.49 4.51
N LEU A 234 8.25 1.41 4.07
CA LEU A 234 7.64 0.10 3.81
C LEU A 234 7.18 -0.65 5.06
N LEU A 235 7.61 -0.22 6.25
CA LEU A 235 7.12 -0.75 7.53
C LEU A 235 5.63 -0.52 7.75
N HIS A 236 4.97 0.31 6.94
CA HIS A 236 3.52 0.44 6.96
C HIS A 236 2.80 -0.49 5.98
N CYS A 237 3.52 -1.33 5.24
CA CYS A 237 2.96 -2.28 4.30
C CYS A 237 2.47 -3.53 5.04
N PRO A 238 1.20 -3.92 4.87
CA PRO A 238 0.68 -5.16 5.44
C PRO A 238 1.52 -6.40 5.07
N GLU A 239 1.59 -7.36 5.98
CA GLU A 239 2.38 -8.59 5.85
C GLU A 239 1.94 -9.41 4.63
N ASP A 240 0.63 -9.44 4.32
CA ASP A 240 0.09 -10.12 3.15
C ASP A 240 0.42 -9.43 1.81
N GLN A 241 0.84 -8.16 1.84
CA GLN A 241 1.14 -7.35 0.66
C GLN A 241 2.63 -7.16 0.40
N ILE A 242 3.48 -7.23 1.43
CA ILE A 242 4.90 -6.85 1.33
C ILE A 242 5.67 -7.62 0.25
N LEU A 243 5.38 -8.91 0.04
CA LEU A 243 6.00 -9.72 -1.01
C LEU A 243 5.70 -9.17 -2.40
N SER A 244 4.45 -8.75 -2.65
CA SER A 244 4.05 -8.17 -3.92
C SER A 244 4.73 -6.80 -4.15
N VAL A 245 4.87 -6.00 -3.10
CA VAL A 245 5.54 -4.70 -3.15
C VAL A 245 7.03 -4.87 -3.43
N LEU A 246 7.70 -5.79 -2.75
CA LEU A 246 9.12 -6.06 -2.98
C LEU A 246 9.40 -6.68 -4.36
N SER A 247 8.45 -7.45 -4.91
CA SER A 247 8.52 -7.90 -6.32
C SER A 247 8.45 -6.71 -7.30
N ARG A 248 7.59 -5.72 -7.04
CA ARG A 248 7.55 -4.46 -7.82
C ARG A 248 8.83 -3.65 -7.66
N VAL A 249 9.42 -3.58 -6.45
CA VAL A 249 10.73 -2.95 -6.22
C VAL A 249 11.79 -3.65 -7.06
N ASN A 250 11.79 -4.99 -7.08
CA ASN A 250 12.70 -5.74 -7.93
C ASN A 250 12.50 -5.38 -9.41
N LYS A 251 11.26 -5.35 -9.91
CA LYS A 251 10.96 -4.99 -11.30
C LYS A 251 11.43 -3.58 -11.65
N ALA A 252 11.19 -2.60 -10.77
CA ALA A 252 11.54 -1.20 -10.96
C ALA A 252 13.07 -0.96 -11.03
N LEU A 253 13.87 -1.77 -10.35
CA LEU A 253 15.34 -1.66 -10.37
C LEU A 253 15.93 -2.10 -11.71
N LYS A 254 16.97 -1.38 -12.15
CA LYS A 254 17.88 -1.83 -13.22
C LYS A 254 18.68 -3.05 -12.78
N LYS A 255 19.24 -3.78 -13.75
CA LYS A 255 20.22 -4.84 -13.48
C LYS A 255 21.35 -4.31 -12.59
N ASP A 256 21.72 -5.08 -11.57
CA ASP A 256 22.73 -4.74 -10.56
C ASP A 256 22.38 -3.51 -9.67
N GLY A 257 21.16 -2.99 -9.77
CA GLY A 257 20.67 -1.88 -8.95
C GLY A 257 20.57 -2.23 -7.47
N VAL A 258 20.58 -1.20 -6.62
CA VAL A 258 20.68 -1.36 -5.16
C VAL A 258 19.38 -0.93 -4.47
N PHE A 259 18.93 -1.69 -3.48
CA PHE A 259 17.75 -1.37 -2.69
C PHE A 259 18.06 -1.35 -1.20
N TYR A 260 17.70 -0.24 -0.55
CA TYR A 260 17.74 -0.09 0.89
C TYR A 260 16.32 0.01 1.46
N ALA A 261 16.08 -0.68 2.58
CA ALA A 261 14.88 -0.50 3.39
C ALA A 261 15.15 -0.63 4.89
N SER A 262 14.30 0.00 5.69
CA SER A 262 14.32 -0.14 7.14
C SER A 262 12.94 -0.37 7.74
N PHE A 263 12.91 -1.23 8.76
CA PHE A 263 11.72 -1.64 9.49
C PHE A 263 11.96 -1.49 10.99
N LYS A 264 10.87 -1.36 11.76
CA LYS A 264 10.97 -1.51 13.20
C LYS A 264 11.32 -2.95 13.54
N TRP A 265 12.19 -3.11 14.53
CA TRP A 265 12.50 -4.42 15.08
C TRP A 265 11.32 -4.93 15.88
N GLY A 266 10.91 -6.18 15.64
CA GLY A 266 9.79 -6.82 16.33
C GLY A 266 9.39 -8.10 15.61
N ASP A 267 8.24 -8.65 16.00
CA ASP A 267 7.66 -9.83 15.38
C ASP A 267 6.22 -9.52 14.93
N GLY A 268 5.91 -9.83 13.68
CA GLY A 268 4.60 -9.63 13.06
C GLY A 268 4.13 -8.17 12.98
N GLU A 269 2.83 -8.02 12.72
CA GLU A 269 2.16 -6.73 12.65
C GLU A 269 1.83 -6.16 14.03
N SER A 270 1.94 -4.84 14.17
CA SER A 270 1.47 -4.09 15.33
C SER A 270 0.75 -2.82 14.89
N CYS A 271 -0.15 -2.31 15.72
CA CYS A 271 -0.80 -1.02 15.51
C CYS A 271 -0.51 -0.10 16.69
N ASP A 272 -0.18 1.16 16.42
CA ASP A 272 -0.05 2.14 17.50
C ASP A 272 -1.42 2.68 17.95
N ALA A 273 -1.43 3.46 19.03
CA ALA A 273 -2.63 4.10 19.57
C ALA A 273 -3.33 5.06 18.59
N LEU A 274 -2.68 5.39 17.48
CA LEU A 274 -3.17 6.28 16.42
C LEU A 274 -3.66 5.49 15.20
N GLY A 275 -3.66 4.15 15.28
CA GLY A 275 -4.17 3.25 14.24
C GLY A 275 -3.23 3.10 13.05
N ARG A 276 -1.93 3.40 13.20
CA ARG A 276 -0.93 3.12 12.16
C ARG A 276 -0.46 1.68 12.27
N LEU A 277 -0.59 0.94 11.18
CA LEU A 277 -0.03 -0.40 11.03
C LEU A 277 1.50 -0.33 10.93
N PHE A 278 2.18 -1.24 11.59
CA PHE A 278 3.61 -1.46 11.53
C PHE A 278 3.88 -2.95 11.32
N ASN A 279 4.44 -3.31 10.17
CA ASN A 279 4.95 -4.63 9.90
C ASN A 279 6.42 -4.70 10.38
N ASN A 280 6.67 -5.53 11.39
CA ASN A 280 7.92 -5.55 12.14
C ASN A 280 8.69 -6.83 11.85
N TYR A 281 10.02 -6.72 11.80
CA TYR A 281 10.89 -7.85 11.51
C TYR A 281 12.12 -7.84 12.40
N ASN A 282 12.62 -9.02 12.76
CA ASN A 282 14.01 -9.18 13.15
C ASN A 282 14.91 -9.42 11.91
N SER A 283 16.23 -9.43 12.11
CA SER A 283 17.20 -9.61 11.00
C SER A 283 17.05 -10.92 10.24
N GLU A 284 16.68 -12.01 10.91
CA GLU A 284 16.52 -13.32 10.27
C GLU A 284 15.26 -13.33 9.39
N GLN A 285 14.15 -12.82 9.91
CA GLN A 285 12.88 -12.71 9.19
C GLN A 285 13.00 -11.80 7.97
N LEU A 286 13.66 -10.63 8.10
CA LEU A 286 13.80 -9.70 6.98
C LEU A 286 14.70 -10.28 5.87
N GLN A 287 15.78 -10.98 6.23
CA GLN A 287 16.61 -11.68 5.25
C GLN A 287 15.85 -12.83 4.57
N ALA A 288 15.09 -13.61 5.34
CA ALA A 288 14.27 -14.69 4.79
C ALA A 288 13.22 -14.14 3.81
N LEU A 289 12.56 -13.03 4.15
CA LEU A 289 11.58 -12.35 3.30
C LEU A 289 12.20 -11.94 1.96
N VAL A 290 13.34 -11.23 1.98
CA VAL A 290 13.99 -10.76 0.76
C VAL A 290 14.54 -11.92 -0.08
N ASN A 291 15.07 -12.96 0.56
CA ASN A 291 15.54 -14.16 -0.15
C ASN A 291 14.39 -14.95 -0.79
N GLY A 292 13.21 -14.98 -0.16
CA GLY A 292 12.03 -15.70 -0.63
C GLY A 292 11.46 -15.18 -1.96
N ILE A 293 11.63 -13.90 -2.26
CA ILE A 293 11.18 -13.30 -3.52
C ILE A 293 12.04 -13.73 -4.71
N GLY A 294 13.32 -14.03 -4.46
CA GLY A 294 14.33 -14.23 -5.51
C GLY A 294 14.74 -12.92 -6.18
N GLY A 295 15.77 -12.97 -7.02
CA GLY A 295 16.26 -11.79 -7.76
C GLY A 295 16.94 -10.72 -6.91
N PHE A 296 17.21 -10.99 -5.63
CA PHE A 296 18.01 -10.16 -4.74
C PHE A 296 19.19 -10.94 -4.15
N LYS A 297 20.28 -10.24 -3.88
CA LYS A 297 21.39 -10.71 -3.05
C LYS A 297 21.57 -9.72 -1.92
N VAL A 298 21.49 -10.20 -0.68
CA VAL A 298 21.76 -9.37 0.51
C VAL A 298 23.23 -8.91 0.46
N ILE A 299 23.44 -7.59 0.53
CA ILE A 299 24.76 -6.97 0.72
C ILE A 299 25.03 -6.90 2.22
N GLU A 300 24.07 -6.36 2.97
CA GLU A 300 24.18 -6.19 4.42
C GLU A 300 22.77 -6.22 5.05
N CYS A 301 22.66 -6.76 6.26
CA CYS A 301 21.49 -6.64 7.12
C CYS A 301 21.98 -6.38 8.55
N TRP A 302 21.48 -5.32 9.19
CA TRP A 302 21.97 -4.91 10.51
C TRP A 302 20.87 -4.30 11.36
N GLU A 303 21.07 -4.33 12.67
CA GLU A 303 20.17 -3.75 13.65
C GLU A 303 20.81 -2.52 14.28
N GLU A 304 20.00 -1.52 14.59
CA GLU A 304 20.45 -0.34 15.33
C GLU A 304 19.37 0.10 16.31
N THR A 305 19.79 0.68 17.43
CA THR A 305 18.86 1.28 18.40
C THR A 305 19.07 2.78 18.39
N LYS A 306 18.02 3.53 18.09
CA LYS A 306 18.03 5.00 18.05
C LYS A 306 17.08 5.58 19.10
N PRO A 307 17.39 6.73 19.70
CA PRO A 307 16.40 7.49 20.46
C PRO A 307 15.18 7.81 19.59
N LEU A 308 13.99 7.68 20.14
CA LEU A 308 12.74 8.09 19.51
C LEU A 308 11.85 8.74 20.56
N ARG A 309 11.79 10.08 20.57
CA ARG A 309 11.10 10.85 21.63
C ARG A 309 11.65 10.45 23.00
N ASP A 310 10.77 10.13 23.96
CA ASP A 310 11.13 9.74 25.33
C ASP A 310 11.48 8.25 25.49
N THR A 311 11.65 7.51 24.39
CA THR A 311 11.98 6.08 24.39
C THR A 311 13.10 5.76 23.40
N THR A 312 13.47 4.48 23.29
CA THR A 312 14.33 3.96 22.25
C THR A 312 13.52 3.13 21.25
N GLN A 313 13.91 3.20 19.98
CA GLN A 313 13.38 2.37 18.92
C GLN A 313 14.53 1.55 18.34
N LYS A 314 14.36 0.22 18.37
CA LYS A 314 15.23 -0.70 17.66
C LYS A 314 14.73 -0.85 16.23
N TRP A 315 15.65 -0.79 15.28
CA TRP A 315 15.42 -0.88 13.84
C TRP A 315 16.18 -2.06 13.28
N VAL A 316 15.65 -2.64 12.21
CA VAL A 316 16.37 -3.54 11.32
C VAL A 316 16.47 -2.87 9.96
N ASN A 317 17.66 -2.92 9.37
CA ASN A 317 17.99 -2.32 8.09
C ASN A 317 18.49 -3.41 7.15
N ILE A 318 18.14 -3.31 5.87
CA ILE A 318 18.64 -4.21 4.85
C ILE A 318 19.06 -3.45 3.62
N LEU A 319 20.17 -3.89 3.04
CA LEU A 319 20.72 -3.40 1.79
C LEU A 319 20.94 -4.59 0.87
N VAL A 320 20.33 -4.56 -0.31
CA VAL A 320 20.39 -5.66 -1.28
C VAL A 320 20.74 -5.17 -2.67
N ARG A 321 21.29 -6.08 -3.48
CA ARG A 321 21.53 -5.87 -4.91
C ARG A 321 20.55 -6.71 -5.72
N LYS A 322 19.92 -6.14 -6.73
CA LYS A 322 19.18 -6.89 -7.73
C LYS A 322 20.13 -7.82 -8.47
N THR A 323 19.83 -9.10 -8.46
CA THR A 323 20.50 -10.10 -9.28
C THR A 323 19.65 -10.36 -10.53
N GLY A 324 20.29 -10.81 -11.62
CA GLY A 324 19.53 -11.32 -12.76
C GLY A 324 18.61 -12.44 -12.30
N THR A 325 17.37 -12.47 -12.78
CA THR A 325 16.46 -13.59 -12.53
C THR A 325 17.16 -14.89 -12.91
N LYS A 326 17.24 -15.85 -11.97
CA LYS A 326 17.57 -17.23 -12.34
C LYS A 326 16.48 -17.64 -13.33
N LYS A 327 16.88 -17.86 -14.59
CA LYS A 327 16.01 -18.45 -15.62
C LYS A 327 15.51 -19.82 -15.18
#